data_AF-A0A2N4XT07-F1
#
_entry.id   AF-A0A2N4XT07-F1
#
_cell.length_a   1.000
_cell.length_b   1.000
_cell.length_c   1.000
_cell.angle_alpha   90.00
_cell.angle_beta   90.00
_cell.angle_gamma   90.00
#
_symmetry.space_group_name_H-M   'P 1'
#
loop_
_entity.id
_entity.type
_entity.pdbx_description
1 polymer ?
#
loop_
_entity_poly.entity_id
_entity_poly.type
_entity_poly.pdbx_seq_one_letter_code
_entity_poly.pdbx_strand_id
1 'polypeptide(L)'
;MPIERGSKYEDPLDAVLKKSNLGEVTGGGSLQAANGEIKWVGVDIEVTDIHKAIPLITKTFREIGAPRGSRLEYKINGNEVVTPIHDP
;
A
#
# COMPACT_ATOMS: atom_id res chain seq x y z
N MET A 1 -4.51 -8.06 14.76
CA MET A 1 -3.10 -8.12 15.19
C MET A 1 -2.15 -7.88 14.02
N PRO A 2 -0.84 -7.60 14.25
CA PRO A 2 0.13 -7.40 13.18
C PRO A 2 0.14 -8.44 12.07
N ILE A 3 0.08 -9.73 12.42
CA ILE A 3 0.10 -10.83 11.46
C ILE A 3 -1.16 -10.86 10.59
N GLU A 4 -2.33 -10.59 11.18
CA GLU A 4 -3.60 -10.56 10.45
C GLU A 4 -3.65 -9.44 9.39
N ARG A 5 -2.94 -8.33 9.62
CA ARG A 5 -2.85 -7.24 8.64
C ARG A 5 -1.90 -7.59 7.49
N GLY A 6 -0.81 -8.31 7.79
CA GLY A 6 0.10 -8.82 6.77
C GLY A 6 -0.63 -9.74 5.80
N SER A 7 -1.34 -10.74 6.33
CA SER A 7 -2.12 -11.66 5.50
C SER A 7 -3.29 -11.00 4.77
N LYS A 8 -3.85 -9.91 5.28
CA LYS A 8 -4.94 -9.19 4.60
C LYS A 8 -4.44 -8.26 3.49
N TYR A 9 -3.29 -7.60 3.68
CA TYR A 9 -2.84 -6.51 2.82
C TYR A 9 -1.49 -6.77 2.13
N GLU A 10 -0.49 -7.23 2.88
CA GLU A 10 0.87 -7.45 2.37
C GLU A 10 0.91 -8.68 1.44
N ASP A 11 0.48 -9.85 1.91
CA ASP A 11 0.57 -11.10 1.14
C ASP A 11 -0.17 -11.05 -0.21
N PRO A 12 -1.42 -10.54 -0.30
CA PRO A 12 -2.14 -10.46 -1.57
C PRO A 12 -1.51 -9.46 -2.54
N LEU A 13 -0.99 -8.34 -2.02
CA LEU A 13 -0.35 -7.33 -2.85
C LEU A 13 0.98 -7.83 -3.41
N ASP A 14 1.80 -8.45 -2.56
CA ASP A 14 3.09 -9.04 -2.95
C ASP A 14 2.92 -10.06 -4.06
N ALA A 15 1.96 -10.98 -3.89
CA ALA A 15 1.67 -12.01 -4.89
C ALA A 15 1.27 -11.40 -6.26
N VAL A 16 0.45 -10.34 -6.25
CA VAL A 16 -0.01 -9.66 -7.47
C VAL A 16 1.13 -8.89 -8.16
N LEU A 17 1.97 -8.19 -7.39
CA LEU A 17 3.11 -7.44 -7.91
C LEU A 17 4.16 -8.38 -8.52
N LYS A 18 4.52 -9.47 -7.81
CA LYS A 18 5.47 -10.47 -8.29
C LYS A 18 4.97 -11.20 -9.53
N LYS A 19 3.71 -11.64 -9.53
CA LYS A 19 3.09 -12.29 -10.70
C LYS A 19 3.09 -11.39 -11.94
N SER A 20 3.01 -10.08 -11.74
CA SER A 20 3.01 -9.09 -12.83
C SER A 20 4.40 -8.60 -13.22
N ASN A 21 5.47 -9.06 -12.54
CA ASN A 21 6.83 -8.53 -12.64
C ASN A 21 6.92 -7.01 -12.45
N LEU A 22 6.06 -6.45 -11.59
CA LEU A 22 5.96 -5.01 -11.35
C LEU A 22 6.56 -4.56 -10.03
N GLY A 23 6.99 -5.48 -9.17
CA GLY A 23 7.58 -5.16 -7.87
C GLY A 23 7.33 -6.21 -6.80
N GLU A 24 7.48 -5.80 -5.55
CA GLU A 24 7.21 -6.61 -4.36
C GLU A 24 6.88 -5.75 -3.13
N VAL A 25 6.34 -6.38 -2.10
CA VAL A 25 6.21 -5.78 -0.77
C VAL A 25 7.54 -5.92 -0.04
N THR A 26 8.06 -4.82 0.48
CA THR A 26 9.33 -4.78 1.23
C THR A 26 9.12 -4.69 2.73
N GLY A 27 7.91 -4.35 3.17
CA GLY A 27 7.54 -4.41 4.57
C GLY A 27 6.23 -3.71 4.87
N GLY A 28 6.06 -3.35 6.14
CA GLY A 28 4.91 -2.62 6.62
C GLY A 28 5.18 -2.08 8.02
N GLY A 29 4.43 -1.05 8.40
CA GLY A 29 4.71 -0.30 9.62
C GLY A 29 3.46 0.28 10.24
N SER A 30 3.60 0.68 11.50
CA SER A 30 2.60 1.51 12.17
C SER A 30 3.31 2.60 12.95
N LEU A 31 2.76 3.80 12.90
CA LEU A 31 3.20 4.92 13.73
C LEU A 31 2.24 5.01 14.91
N GLN A 32 2.78 5.03 16.11
CA GLN A 32 2.03 5.26 17.33
C GLN A 32 2.37 6.64 17.88
N ALA A 33 1.36 7.36 18.35
CA ALA A 33 1.59 8.54 19.17
C ALA A 33 2.13 8.14 20.55
N ALA A 34 2.68 9.12 21.28
CA ALA A 34 3.27 8.90 22.60
C ALA A 34 2.27 8.31 23.63
N ASN A 35 0.97 8.49 23.41
CA ASN A 35 -0.12 7.92 24.22
C ASN A 35 -0.49 6.48 23.82
N GLY A 36 0.19 5.88 22.84
CA GLY A 36 -0.09 4.54 22.32
C GLY A 36 -1.15 4.46 21.21
N GLU A 37 -1.76 5.59 20.83
CA GLU A 37 -2.77 5.64 19.75
C GLU A 37 -2.10 5.39 18.39
N ILE A 38 -2.67 4.51 17.57
CA ILE A 38 -2.19 4.29 16.20
C ILE A 38 -2.54 5.51 15.34
N LYS A 39 -1.51 6.20 14.82
CA LYS A 39 -1.66 7.33 13.89
C LYS A 39 -1.72 6.88 12.43
N TRP A 40 -0.93 5.88 12.06
CA TRP A 40 -1.02 5.29 10.73
C TRP A 40 -0.63 3.81 10.76
N VAL A 41 -1.10 3.09 9.75
CA VAL A 41 -0.63 1.75 9.38
C VAL A 41 -0.37 1.80 7.88
N GLY A 42 0.80 1.32 7.46
CA GLY A 42 1.24 1.36 6.07
C GLY A 42 1.82 0.03 5.60
N VAL A 43 1.83 -0.14 4.29
CA VAL A 43 2.52 -1.21 3.55
C VAL A 43 3.57 -0.54 2.67
N ASP A 44 4.80 -1.01 2.78
CA ASP A 44 5.94 -0.50 2.03
C ASP A 44 6.20 -1.41 0.82
N ILE A 45 6.43 -0.80 -0.34
CA ILE A 45 6.57 -1.51 -1.62
C ILE A 45 7.71 -0.93 -2.46
N GLU A 46 8.31 -1.78 -3.27
CA GLU A 46 9.19 -1.37 -4.36
C GLU A 46 8.59 -1.78 -5.70
N VAL A 47 8.67 -0.88 -6.68
CA VAL A 47 8.05 -1.08 -8.00
C VAL A 47 9.02 -0.75 -9.13
N THR A 48 8.93 -1.50 -10.22
CA THR A 48 9.81 -1.35 -11.40
C THR A 48 9.26 -0.37 -12.43
N ASP A 49 7.94 -0.20 -12.48
CA ASP A 49 7.25 0.72 -13.39
C ASP A 49 6.06 1.34 -12.65
N ILE A 50 6.23 2.58 -12.21
CA ILE A 50 5.24 3.26 -11.37
C ILE A 50 3.90 3.48 -12.09
N HIS A 51 3.92 3.73 -13.40
CA HIS A 51 2.72 4.00 -14.18
C HIS A 51 1.84 2.75 -14.33
N LYS A 52 2.45 1.56 -14.37
CA LYS A 52 1.73 0.28 -14.39
C LYS A 52 1.38 -0.20 -12.98
N ALA A 53 2.23 0.08 -12.00
CA ALA A 53 2.02 -0.38 -10.63
C ALA A 53 0.84 0.34 -9.94
N ILE A 54 0.72 1.67 -10.08
CA ILE A 54 -0.36 2.46 -9.44
C ILE A 54 -1.77 1.89 -9.69
N PRO A 55 -2.21 1.65 -10.94
CA PRO A 55 -3.56 1.13 -11.17
C PRO A 55 -3.74 -0.29 -10.62
N LEU A 56 -2.69 -1.12 -10.69
CA LEU A 56 -2.72 -2.48 -10.14
C LEU A 56 -2.86 -2.47 -8.62
N ILE A 57 -2.00 -1.71 -7.92
CA ILE A 57 -2.02 -1.55 -6.46
C ILE A 57 -3.38 -1.02 -6.01
N THR A 58 -3.86 0.05 -6.65
CA THR A 58 -5.14 0.68 -6.32
C THR A 58 -6.29 -0.31 -6.45
N LYS A 59 -6.33 -1.08 -7.55
CA LYS A 59 -7.33 -2.13 -7.77
C LYS A 59 -7.24 -3.21 -6.70
N THR A 60 -6.06 -3.75 -6.44
CA THR A 60 -5.84 -4.82 -5.44
C THR A 60 -6.33 -4.38 -4.05
N PHE A 61 -5.96 -3.18 -3.60
CA PHE A 61 -6.40 -2.66 -2.30
C PHE A 61 -7.92 -2.44 -2.23
N ARG A 62 -8.57 -2.02 -3.32
CA ARG A 62 -10.03 -1.96 -3.37
C ARG A 62 -10.65 -3.35 -3.21
N GLU A 63 -10.14 -4.35 -3.92
CA GLU A 63 -10.65 -5.73 -3.92
C GLU A 63 -10.49 -6.43 -2.57
N ILE A 64 -9.38 -6.21 -1.86
CA ILE A 64 -9.15 -6.79 -0.52
C ILE A 64 -9.79 -5.97 0.61
N GLY A 65 -10.57 -4.94 0.27
CA GLY A 65 -11.35 -4.16 1.21
C GLY A 65 -10.52 -3.23 2.09
N ALA A 66 -9.59 -2.49 1.47
CA ALA A 66 -8.91 -1.36 2.13
C ALA A 66 -9.95 -0.37 2.67
N PRO A 67 -9.77 0.18 3.88
CA PRO A 67 -10.69 1.17 4.44
C PRO A 67 -10.88 2.40 3.54
N ARG A 68 -12.05 3.04 3.65
CA ARG A 68 -12.22 4.40 3.12
C ARG A 68 -11.20 5.33 3.78
N GLY A 69 -10.60 6.23 3.00
CA GLY A 69 -9.51 7.10 3.45
C GLY A 69 -8.10 6.51 3.29
N SER A 70 -7.96 5.24 2.87
CA SER A 70 -6.67 4.72 2.40
C SER A 70 -6.16 5.50 1.19
N ARG A 71 -4.85 5.72 1.13
CA ARG A 71 -4.16 6.50 0.10
C ARG A 71 -2.84 5.83 -0.28
N LEU A 72 -2.43 6.04 -1.52
CA LEU A 72 -1.12 5.65 -2.05
C LEU A 72 -0.23 6.89 -2.08
N GLU A 73 0.94 6.81 -1.46
CA GLU A 73 1.93 7.88 -1.39
C GLU A 73 3.18 7.43 -2.18
N TYR A 74 3.64 8.24 -3.13
CA TYR A 74 4.78 7.89 -3.98
C TYR A 74 5.45 9.13 -4.58
N LYS A 75 6.62 8.95 -5.21
CA LYS A 75 7.36 10.04 -5.87
C LYS A 75 7.48 9.83 -7.37
N ILE A 76 7.19 10.87 -8.15
CA ILE A 76 7.45 10.94 -9.60
C ILE A 76 8.33 12.16 -9.87
N ASN A 77 9.49 11.95 -10.51
CA ASN A 77 10.43 13.02 -10.85
C ASN A 77 10.80 13.91 -9.65
N GLY A 78 10.94 13.30 -8.46
CA GLY A 78 11.24 14.01 -7.21
C GLY A 78 10.04 14.67 -6.53
N ASN A 79 8.88 14.74 -7.18
CA ASN A 79 7.66 15.30 -6.60
C ASN A 79 6.87 14.23 -5.86
N GLU A 80 6.43 14.55 -4.65
CA GLU A 80 5.54 13.71 -3.87
C GLU A 80 4.11 13.80 -4.41
N VAL A 81 3.47 12.64 -4.55
CA VAL A 81 2.11 12.49 -5.05
C VAL A 81 1.35 11.60 -4.07
N VAL A 82 0.14 12.04 -3.74
CA VAL A 82 -0.78 11.30 -2.88
C VAL A 82 -2.07 11.09 -3.67
N THR A 83 -2.44 9.83 -3.88
CA THR A 83 -3.67 9.46 -4.61
C THR A 83 -4.59 8.66 -3.70
N PRO A 84 -5.88 8.98 -3.61
CA PRO A 84 -6.81 8.19 -2.81
C PRO A 84 -7.01 6.80 -3.44
N ILE A 85 -7.11 5.77 -2.59
CA ILE A 85 -7.40 4.41 -3.08
C ILE A 85 -8.84 4.32 -3.54
N HIS A 86 -9.78 4.89 -2.79
CA HIS A 86 -11.20 4.92 -3.17
C HIS A 86 -11.54 6.23 -3.86
N ASP A 87 -12.53 6.20 -4.75
CA ASP A 87 -13.05 7.44 -5.31
C ASP A 87 -13.62 8.32 -4.18
N PRO A 88 -13.42 9.66 -4.23
CA PRO A 88 -13.80 10.58 -3.16
C PRO A 88 -15.31 10.60 -2.86
#